data_AF-A0A8I2YSK9-F1
#
_entry.id   AF-A0A8I2YSK9-F1
#
_cell.length_a   1.000
_cell.length_b   1.000
_cell.length_c   1.000
_cell.angle_alpha   90.00
_cell.angle_beta   90.00
_cell.angle_gamma   90.00
#
_symmetry.space_group_name_H-M   'P 1'
#
loop_
_entity.id
_entity.type
_entity.pdbx_description
1 polymer ?
#
loop_
_entity_poly.entity_id
_entity_poly.type
_entity_poly.pdbx_seq_one_letter_code
_entity_poly.pdbx_strand_id
1 'polypeptide(L)' 'MDVNVDPTYPFFSVFAFCTFILVLIPLPLHIQAWNVGTCSYIFWVAIACLLECINSVVWRNNTLNPAPVWCDICMSI' A
#
# COMPACT_ATOMS: atom_id res chain seq x y z
N MET A 1 -2.36 15.52 26.51
CA MET A 1 -2.52 15.89 25.08
C MET A 1 -3.41 14.80 24.50
N ASP A 2 -4.71 15.05 24.50
CA ASP A 2 -5.73 14.07 24.14
C ASP A 2 -5.51 13.62 22.69
N VAL A 3 -5.09 12.38 22.53
CA VAL A 3 -4.97 11.74 21.23
C VAL A 3 -6.39 11.64 20.68
N ASN A 4 -6.77 12.55 19.79
CA ASN A 4 -8.01 12.43 19.04
C ASN A 4 -7.84 11.20 18.15
N VAL A 5 -8.24 10.03 18.67
CA VAL A 5 -8.23 8.79 17.89
C VAL A 5 -9.38 8.92 16.92
N ASP A 6 -9.07 9.28 15.67
CA ASP A 6 -10.06 9.28 14.60
C ASP A 6 -10.82 7.95 14.60
N PRO A 7 -12.14 7.94 14.83
CA PRO A 7 -12.93 6.71 14.97
C PRO A 7 -12.99 5.91 13.65
N THR A 8 -12.60 6.53 12.54
CA THR A 8 -12.55 5.94 11.20
C THR A 8 -11.30 5.06 10.99
N TYR A 9 -10.31 5.10 11.88
CA TYR A 9 -9.24 4.11 11.83
C TYR A 9 -9.77 2.76 12.37
N PRO A 10 -9.57 1.61 11.69
CA PRO A 10 -8.56 1.31 10.67
C PRO A 10 -9.10 1.16 9.24
N PHE A 11 -10.20 1.81 8.84
CA PHE A 11 -10.85 1.53 7.55
C PHE A 11 -9.89 1.66 6.35
N PHE A 12 -9.13 2.75 6.26
CA PHE A 12 -8.19 2.98 5.15
C PHE A 12 -7.16 1.85 4.99
N SER A 13 -6.53 1.43 6.08
CA SER A 13 -5.52 0.37 6.07
C SER A 13 -6.13 -0.98 5.63
N VAL A 14 -7.35 -1.28 6.07
CA VAL A 14 -8.09 -2.49 5.66
C VAL A 14 -8.43 -2.44 4.17
N PHE A 15 -8.95 -1.32 3.67
CA PHE A 15 -9.25 -1.17 2.24
C PHE A 15 -7.99 -1.26 1.36
N ALA A 16 -6.87 -0.69 1.80
CA ALA A 16 -5.59 -0.78 1.09
C ALA A 16 -5.10 -2.24 1.00
N PHE A 17 -5.18 -3.00 2.09
CA PHE A 17 -4.82 -4.42 2.12
C PHE A 17 -5.78 -5.29 1.29
N CYS A 18 -7.09 -5.03 1.36
CA CYS A 18 -8.06 -5.72 0.51
C CYS A 18 -7.80 -5.45 -0.97
N THR A 19 -7.47 -4.21 -1.33
CA THR A 19 -7.15 -3.82 -2.72
C THR A 19 -5.89 -4.52 -3.22
N PHE A 20 -4.87 -4.67 -2.37
CA PHE A 20 -3.68 -5.48 -2.69
C PHE A 20 -4.06 -6.90 -3.10
N ILE A 21 -4.88 -7.59 -2.30
CA ILE A 21 -5.35 -8.96 -2.62
C ILE A 21 -6.18 -8.97 -3.91
N LEU A 22 -7.07 -7.98 -4.09
CA LEU A 22 -7.96 -7.89 -5.25
C LEU A 22 -7.20 -7.73 -6.57
N VAL A 23 -6.14 -6.92 -6.56
CA VAL A 23 -5.27 -6.66 -7.71
C VAL A 23 -4.46 -7.90 -8.12
N LEU A 24 -4.20 -8.83 -7.20
CA LEU A 24 -3.51 -10.09 -7.52
C LEU A 24 -4.40 -11.12 -8.24
N ILE A 25 -5.73 -11.02 -8.13
CA ILE A 25 -6.69 -11.96 -8.76
C ILE A 25 -6.56 -12.01 -10.30
N PRO A 26 -6.46 -10.88 -11.04
CA PRO A 26 -6.31 -10.90 -12.49
C PRO A 26 -4.90 -11.24 -12.99
N LEU A 27 -3.89 -11.27 -12.11
CA LEU A 27 -2.50 -11.57 -12.46
C LEU A 27 -2.33 -12.88 -13.27
N PRO A 28 -2.87 -14.05 -12.84
CA PRO A 28 -2.72 -15.30 -13.59
C PRO A 28 -3.32 -15.24 -15.00
N LEU A 29 -4.43 -14.52 -15.18
CA LEU A 29 -5.09 -14.36 -16.48
C LEU A 29 -4.23 -13.54 -17.45
N HIS A 30 -3.63 -12.45 -16.97
CA HIS A 30 -2.80 -11.57 -17.80
C HIS A 30 -1.41 -12.14 -18.09
N ILE A 31 -0.84 -12.93 -17.17
CA ILE A 31 0.40 -13.68 -17.42
C ILE A 31 0.20 -14.68 -18.55
N GLN A 32 -0.94 -15.39 -18.57
CA GLN A 32 -1.26 -16.34 -19.64
C GLN A 32 -1.47 -15.65 -20.99
N ALA A 33 -1.97 -14.41 -20.99
CA ALA A 33 -2.11 -13.57 -22.19
C ALA A 33 -0.80 -12.91 -22.63
N TRP A 34 0.33 -13.17 -21.95
CA TRP A 34 1.66 -12.56 -22.23
C TRP A 34 1.66 -11.03 -22.26
N ASN A 35 0.72 -10.40 -21.54
CA ASN A 35 0.61 -8.95 -21.53
C ASN A 35 1.51 -8.35 -20.43
N VAL A 36 2.80 -8.21 -20.75
CA VAL A 36 3.83 -7.72 -19.84
C VAL A 36 3.49 -6.34 -19.26
N GLY A 37 2.88 -5.45 -20.06
CA GLY A 37 2.50 -4.12 -19.61
C GLY A 37 1.41 -4.12 -18.54
N THR A 38 0.43 -5.03 -18.66
CA THR A 38 -0.60 -5.19 -17.63
C THR A 38 -0.03 -5.87 -16.38
N CYS A 39 0.85 -6.86 -16.54
CA CYS A 39 1.50 -7.52 -15.41
C CYS A 39 2.38 -6.57 -14.60
N SER A 40 3.15 -5.68 -15.25
CA SER A 40 3.96 -4.68 -14.55
C SER A 40 3.11 -3.65 -13.81
N TYR A 41 2.01 -3.20 -14.42
CA TYR A 41 1.06 -2.28 -13.78
C TYR A 41 0.40 -2.92 -12.54
N ILE A 42 -0.06 -4.17 -12.65
CA ILE A 42 -0.63 -4.92 -11.51
C ILE A 42 0.38 -5.00 -10.36
N PHE A 43 1.64 -5.31 -10.65
CA PHE A 43 2.69 -5.41 -9.64
C PHE A 43 2.98 -4.06 -8.99
N TRP A 44 3.03 -3.00 -9.78
CA TRP A 44 3.24 -1.64 -9.29
C TRP A 44 2.10 -1.17 -8.37
N VAL A 45 0.84 -1.37 -8.78
CA VAL A 45 -0.33 -1.02 -7.95
C VAL A 45 -0.36 -1.84 -6.66
N ALA A 46 -0.01 -3.13 -6.71
CA ALA A 46 0.07 -3.97 -5.53
C ALA A 46 1.11 -3.45 -4.52
N ILE A 47 2.30 -3.08 -4.98
CA ILE A 47 3.34 -2.49 -4.14
C ILE A 47 2.86 -1.16 -3.54
N ALA A 48 2.28 -0.26 -4.36
CA ALA A 48 1.79 1.03 -3.89
C ALA A 48 0.73 0.88 -2.77
N CYS A 49 -0.26 0.00 -2.94
CA CYS A 49 -1.26 -0.26 -1.90
C CYS A 49 -0.66 -0.81 -0.61
N LEU A 50 0.39 -1.64 -0.70
CA LEU A 50 1.08 -2.17 0.47
C LEU A 50 1.85 -1.06 1.21
N LEU A 51 2.53 -0.17 0.49
CA LEU A 51 3.25 0.97 1.06
C LEU A 51 2.30 1.92 1.80
N GLU A 52 1.15 2.26 1.20
CA GLU A 52 0.12 3.10 1.82
C GLU A 52 -0.45 2.46 3.10
N CYS A 53 -0.66 1.15 3.09
CA CYS A 53 -1.09 0.40 4.27
C CYS A 53 -0.06 0.54 5.41
N ILE A 54 1.22 0.27 5.13
CA ILE A 54 2.30 0.38 6.11
C ILE A 54 2.43 1.82 6.63
N ASN A 55 2.38 2.80 5.72
CA ASN A 55 2.49 4.22 6.08
C ASN A 55 1.36 4.62 7.05
N SER A 56 0.12 4.25 6.75
CA SER A 56 -1.03 4.55 7.60
C SER A 56 -0.98 3.90 8.99
N VAL A 57 -0.29 2.76 9.13
CA VAL A 57 -0.14 2.04 10.40
C VAL A 57 1.04 2.59 11.21
N VAL A 58 2.20 2.79 10.57
CA VAL A 58 3.46 3.17 11.25
C VAL A 58 3.47 4.64 11.65
N TRP A 59 2.96 5.54 10.81
CA TRP A 59 2.86 6.97 11.11
C TRP A 59 1.55 7.36 11.81
N ARG A 60 0.82 6.37 12.31
CA ARG A 60 -0.41 6.64 13.07
C ARG A 60 -0.06 7.47 14.31
N ASN A 61 -0.58 8.69 14.35
CA ASN A 61 -0.35 9.66 15.43
C ASN A 61 1.12 10.03 15.64
N ASN A 62 1.96 9.91 14.60
CA ASN A 62 3.36 10.28 14.67
C ASN A 62 3.75 11.13 13.46
N THR A 63 4.18 12.37 13.70
CA THR A 63 4.70 13.29 12.67
C THR A 63 6.22 13.23 12.55
N LEU A 64 6.89 12.44 13.40
CA LEU A 64 8.34 12.21 13.34
C LEU A 64 8.63 11.11 12.33
N ASN A 65 9.70 11.23 11.54
CA ASN A 65 10.21 10.16 10.67
C ASN A 65 10.84 9.04 11.52
N PRO A 66 10.13 7.93 11.84
CA PRO A 66 10.68 6.87 12.68
C PRO A 66 11.64 5.98 11.87
N ALA A 67 11.48 5.98 10.53
CA ALA A 67 12.27 5.19 9.59
C ALA A 67 12.61 6.05 8.35
N PRO A 68 13.69 6.87 8.39
CA PRO A 68 14.09 7.70 7.25
C PRO A 68 14.43 6.87 6.01
N VAL A 69 15.09 5.72 6.18
CA VAL A 69 15.44 4.80 5.08
C VAL A 69 14.18 4.26 4.37
N TRP A 70 13.09 4.04 5.09
CA TRP A 70 11.84 3.59 4.49
C TRP A 70 11.24 4.65 3.55
N CYS A 71 11.26 5.91 3.97
CA CYS A 71 10.76 7.01 3.14
C CYS A 71 11.59 7.19 1.86
N ASP A 72 12.92 7.07 1.95
CA ASP A 72 13.79 7.14 0.76
C ASP A 72 13.49 6.01 -0.24
N ILE A 73 13.22 4.79 0.26
CA ILE A 73 12.83 3.64 -0.59
C ILE A 73 11.48 3.88 -1.24
N CYS A 74 10.49 4.39 -0.49
CA CYS A 74 9.14 4.63 -1.01
C CYS A 74 9.11 5.73 -2.08
N MET A 75 9.94 6.77 -1.96
CA MET A 75 10.04 7.81 -3.01
C MET A 75 10.75 7.33 -4.28
N SER A 76 11.51 6.24 -4.19
CA SER A 76 12.30 5.71 -5.30
C SER A 76 11.57 4.64 -6.15
N ILE A 77 10.32 4.32 -5.77
CA ILE A 77 9.42 3.34 -6.42
C ILE A 77 8.36 4.07 -7.26
#